data_AF-M0PLD7-F1
#
_entry.id   AF-M0PLD7-F1
#
_cell.length_a   1.000
_cell.length_b   1.000
_cell.length_c   1.000
_cell.angle_alpha   90.00
_cell.angle_beta   90.00
_cell.angle_gamma   90.00
#
_symmetry.space_group_name_H-M   'P 1'
#
loop_
_entity.id
_entity.type
_entity.pdbx_description
1 polymer ?
#
loop_
_entity_poly.entity_id
_entity_poly.type
_entity_poly.pdbx_seq_one_letter_code
_entity_poly.pdbx_strand_id
1 'polypeptide(L)'
;MVLQPLQLRNPATGDQEYVIAVGVIPTEEQRRIADMEISSLDTAYSYYDDGTYDGEWSGQFVASPSVAERLTLSPGETVTVSNDDRSLTLTEINDREMAAGFGEVPAIAMPLAELQSLTGLDRADQADQILVSTTDPAVETELAGIYPQTDVVSRAGISGVDATPTNLPLAMALAATLVAGGIGVAFVATMMGLELTAGRRELAVLSAVGFSGRARALVVVSETVTVAVLGGILGVGLGALATVGVNAGVASAIGIPSLATITPVLIGYALVAAVAVGVCAAPYPLYLTSRTNTLEELTR
;
A
#
# COMPACT_ATOMS: atom_id res chain seq x y z
N MET A 1 19.56 17.94 5.75
CA MET A 1 19.66 17.08 4.56
C MET A 1 19.62 17.96 3.33
N VAL A 2 20.41 17.61 2.33
CA VAL A 2 20.49 18.28 1.02
C VAL A 2 20.29 17.25 -0.07
N LEU A 3 19.59 17.63 -1.14
CA LEU A 3 19.33 16.80 -2.32
C LEU A 3 19.88 17.51 -3.55
N GLN A 4 20.97 17.00 -4.13
CA GLN A 4 21.62 17.62 -5.29
C GLN A 4 21.94 16.57 -6.36
N PRO A 5 21.75 16.90 -7.65
CA PRO A 5 22.21 16.04 -8.72
C PRO A 5 23.74 16.05 -8.78
N LEU A 6 24.36 14.87 -8.80
CA LEU A 6 25.79 14.70 -9.04
C LEU A 6 26.01 13.78 -10.24
N GLN A 7 27.06 14.08 -11.01
CA GLN A 7 27.55 13.14 -12.02
C GLN A 7 28.77 12.43 -11.44
N LEU A 8 28.68 11.11 -11.37
CA LEU A 8 29.76 10.25 -10.93
C LEU A 8 30.41 9.59 -12.13
N ARG A 9 31.72 9.35 -12.03
CA ARG A 9 32.50 8.62 -13.01
C ARG A 9 33.32 7.53 -12.34
N ASN A 10 33.27 6.32 -12.87
CA ASN A 10 34.22 5.27 -12.50
C ASN A 10 35.53 5.48 -13.29
N PRO A 11 36.67 5.78 -12.63
CA PRO A 11 37.94 6.00 -13.32
C PRO A 11 38.53 4.73 -13.95
N ALA A 12 38.14 3.54 -13.47
CA ALA A 12 38.65 2.26 -13.96
C ALA A 12 37.96 1.81 -15.26
N THR A 13 36.63 1.96 -15.34
CA THR A 13 35.84 1.54 -16.51
C THR A 13 35.56 2.70 -17.47
N GLY A 14 35.54 3.93 -16.97
CA GLY A 14 35.14 5.11 -17.71
C GLY A 14 33.64 5.38 -17.72
N ASP A 15 32.84 4.53 -17.07
CA ASP A 15 31.38 4.67 -16.99
C ASP A 15 30.98 5.93 -16.21
N GLN A 16 29.86 6.53 -16.61
CA GLN A 16 29.33 7.76 -16.02
C GLN A 16 27.83 7.64 -15.77
N GLU A 17 27.37 8.15 -14.63
CA GLU A 17 25.96 8.10 -14.25
C GLU A 17 25.56 9.38 -13.51
N TYR A 18 24.32 9.84 -13.73
CA TYR A 18 23.72 10.93 -12.96
C TYR A 18 22.92 10.35 -11.81
N VAL A 19 23.24 10.79 -10.60
CA VAL A 19 22.63 10.30 -9.36
C VAL A 19 22.06 11.47 -8.56
N ILE A 20 21.04 11.18 -7.76
CA ILE A 20 20.60 12.10 -6.72
C ILE A 20 21.44 11.84 -5.47
N ALA A 21 22.26 12.82 -5.08
CA ALA A 21 23.05 12.75 -3.87
C ALA A 21 22.27 13.31 -2.68
N VAL A 22 22.19 12.50 -1.63
CA VAL A 22 21.51 12.82 -0.37
C VAL A 22 22.57 13.10 0.69
N GLY A 23 22.70 14.36 1.08
CA GLY A 23 23.62 14.80 2.13
C GLY A 23 23.01 14.59 3.50
N VAL A 24 23.59 13.73 4.33
CA VAL A 24 23.06 13.35 5.65
C VAL A 24 24.03 13.63 6.78
N ILE A 25 23.50 13.82 7.99
CA ILE A 25 24.31 13.84 9.22
C ILE A 25 24.08 12.47 9.88
N PRO A 26 25.01 11.51 9.71
CA PRO A 26 24.86 10.19 10.31
C PRO A 26 24.88 10.30 11.83
N THR A 27 23.98 9.57 12.49
CA THR A 27 23.90 9.47 13.96
C THR A 27 23.76 8.00 14.34
N GLU A 28 24.22 7.61 15.54
CA GLU A 28 24.18 6.21 15.98
C GLU A 28 22.76 5.62 16.01
N GLU A 29 21.74 6.45 16.18
CA GLU A 29 20.34 6.02 16.25
C GLU A 29 19.65 5.94 14.88
N GLN A 30 20.11 6.69 13.88
CA GLN A 30 19.48 6.78 12.57
C GLN A 30 20.11 5.79 11.59
N ARG A 31 19.35 4.74 11.28
CA ARG A 31 19.81 3.70 10.34
C ARG A 31 19.46 3.97 8.88
N ARG A 32 18.42 4.76 8.60
CA ARG A 32 17.92 4.96 7.24
C ARG A 32 17.33 6.36 7.02
N ILE A 33 17.70 7.01 5.92
CA ILE A 33 17.20 8.31 5.48
C ILE A 33 16.94 8.24 3.98
N ALA A 34 15.78 8.74 3.52
CA ALA A 34 15.38 8.68 2.10
C ALA A 34 15.53 7.27 1.49
N ASP A 35 15.05 6.25 2.22
CA ASP A 35 15.19 4.82 1.90
C ASP A 35 16.63 4.28 1.80
N MET A 36 17.64 5.12 2.04
CA MET A 36 19.06 4.79 2.02
C MET A 36 19.53 4.43 3.45
N GLU A 37 20.06 3.23 3.61
CA GLU A 37 20.78 2.77 4.80
C GLU A 37 22.15 3.45 4.86
N ILE A 38 22.36 4.20 5.94
CA ILE A 38 23.51 5.10 6.13
C ILE A 38 24.39 4.67 7.30
N SER A 39 24.16 3.48 7.86
CA SER A 39 24.82 2.95 9.05
C SER A 39 26.32 2.69 8.85
N SER A 40 26.77 2.53 7.61
CA SER A 40 28.17 2.36 7.23
C SER A 40 28.94 3.67 7.06
N LEU A 41 28.26 4.84 7.07
CA LEU A 41 28.92 6.14 7.02
C LEU A 41 29.49 6.50 8.40
N ASP A 42 30.64 7.18 8.40
CA ASP A 42 31.29 7.65 9.63
C ASP A 42 30.42 8.66 10.39
N THR A 43 30.15 8.38 11.66
CA THR A 43 29.39 9.25 12.57
C THR A 43 30.19 10.41 13.12
N ALA A 44 31.53 10.41 12.97
CA ALA A 44 32.39 11.48 13.44
C ALA A 44 32.10 12.84 12.77
N TYR A 45 31.48 12.83 11.57
CA TYR A 45 31.08 14.02 10.80
C TYR A 45 32.20 15.10 10.76
N SER A 46 33.44 14.65 10.57
CA SER A 46 34.67 15.39 10.86
C SER A 46 35.02 16.50 9.86
N TYR A 47 34.34 16.57 8.72
CA TYR A 47 34.59 17.60 7.71
C TYR A 47 34.01 18.97 8.09
N TYR A 48 32.94 18.99 8.88
CA TYR A 48 32.36 20.22 9.43
C TYR A 48 32.96 20.47 10.82
N ASP A 49 33.95 21.38 10.88
CA ASP A 49 34.69 21.73 12.08
C ASP A 49 34.14 23.04 12.68
N ASP A 50 33.14 22.91 13.56
CA ASP A 50 32.53 24.01 14.34
C ASP A 50 32.18 25.26 13.50
N GLY A 51 31.61 25.05 12.30
CA GLY A 51 31.17 26.11 11.38
C GLY A 51 32.15 26.42 10.25
N THR A 52 33.26 25.67 10.14
CA THR A 52 34.18 25.71 9.00
C THR A 52 34.18 24.39 8.24
N TYR A 53 34.39 24.45 6.92
CA TYR A 53 34.39 23.30 6.01
C TYR A 53 35.82 22.83 5.67
N ASP A 54 36.71 22.85 6.67
CA ASP A 54 38.14 22.57 6.51
C ASP A 54 38.61 21.32 7.29
N GLY A 55 37.65 20.52 7.78
CA GLY A 55 37.92 19.32 8.56
C GLY A 55 38.43 18.13 7.75
N GLU A 56 38.46 16.95 8.38
CA GLU A 56 38.93 15.73 7.72
C GLU A 56 37.90 15.23 6.71
N TRP A 57 38.31 15.06 5.46
CA TRP A 57 37.46 14.53 4.39
C TRP A 57 37.36 13.01 4.49
N SER A 58 36.16 12.48 4.74
CA SER A 58 35.92 11.04 4.75
C SER A 58 35.82 10.49 3.33
N GLY A 59 35.15 11.22 2.43
CA GLY A 59 34.88 10.81 1.06
C GLY A 59 34.06 9.53 0.97
N GLN A 60 33.27 9.18 1.99
CA GLN A 60 32.50 7.94 2.01
C GLN A 60 31.10 8.15 1.45
N PHE A 61 30.60 7.18 0.71
CA PHE A 61 29.21 7.17 0.27
C PHE A 61 28.64 5.77 0.20
N VAL A 62 27.32 5.68 0.34
CA VAL A 62 26.52 4.48 0.05
C VAL A 62 25.74 4.70 -1.24
N ALA A 63 25.50 3.63 -1.99
CA ALA A 63 24.85 3.71 -3.30
C ALA A 63 23.62 2.82 -3.39
N SER A 64 22.65 3.21 -4.21
CA SER A 64 21.54 2.34 -4.60
C SER A 64 22.01 1.24 -5.57
N PRO A 65 21.29 0.10 -5.67
CA PRO A 65 21.67 -1.01 -6.54
C PRO A 65 21.95 -0.60 -7.99
N SER A 66 21.10 0.25 -8.57
CA SER A 66 21.19 0.69 -9.96
C SER A 66 22.41 1.58 -10.24
N VAL A 67 22.91 2.29 -9.23
CA VAL A 67 24.16 3.07 -9.32
C VAL A 67 25.36 2.13 -9.34
N ALA A 68 25.37 1.15 -8.43
CA ALA A 68 26.44 0.16 -8.38
C ALA A 68 26.51 -0.70 -9.65
N GLU A 69 25.37 -1.12 -10.20
CA GLU A 69 25.33 -1.89 -11.45
C GLU A 69 25.85 -1.07 -12.66
N ARG A 70 25.41 0.18 -12.81
CA ARG A 70 25.76 1.00 -13.99
C ARG A 70 27.17 1.55 -13.97
N LEU A 71 27.70 1.83 -12.79
CA LEU A 71 29.09 2.23 -12.63
C LEU A 71 30.02 1.02 -12.42
N THR A 72 29.49 -0.22 -12.46
CA THR A 72 30.24 -1.46 -12.20
C THR A 72 31.05 -1.38 -10.91
N LEU A 73 30.40 -1.00 -9.80
CA LEU A 73 31.05 -0.74 -8.52
C LEU A 73 30.90 -1.91 -7.54
N SER A 74 31.98 -2.16 -6.80
CA SER A 74 31.99 -3.01 -5.60
C SER A 74 32.35 -2.21 -4.34
N PRO A 75 31.91 -2.61 -3.13
CA PRO A 75 32.33 -1.96 -1.89
C PRO A 75 33.87 -1.87 -1.79
N GLY A 76 34.37 -0.68 -1.47
CA GLY A 76 35.79 -0.32 -1.43
C GLY A 76 36.32 0.34 -2.71
N GLU A 77 35.55 0.39 -3.79
CA GLU A 77 35.95 1.07 -5.02
C GLU A 77 35.67 2.57 -4.99
N THR A 78 36.42 3.32 -5.78
CA THR A 78 36.39 4.78 -5.81
C THR A 78 35.76 5.31 -7.10
N VAL A 79 34.97 6.37 -6.98
CA VAL A 79 34.45 7.18 -8.08
C VAL A 79 34.99 8.60 -8.00
N THR A 80 35.05 9.30 -9.12
CA THR A 80 35.33 10.74 -9.15
C THR A 80 34.06 11.52 -9.45
N VAL A 81 33.93 12.70 -8.85
CA VAL A 81 32.83 13.62 -9.16
C VAL A 81 33.21 14.41 -10.41
N SER A 82 32.30 14.61 -11.38
CA SER A 82 32.69 15.29 -12.63
C SER A 82 33.04 16.77 -12.46
N ASN A 83 32.48 17.42 -11.42
CA ASN A 83 32.63 18.85 -11.18
C ASN A 83 33.69 19.19 -10.11
N ASP A 84 34.37 18.18 -9.56
CA ASP A 84 35.40 18.34 -8.54
C ASP A 84 36.43 17.21 -8.67
N ASP A 85 37.72 17.48 -8.51
CA ASP A 85 38.78 16.45 -8.63
C ASP A 85 38.83 15.48 -7.43
N ARG A 86 37.85 15.58 -6.51
CA ARG A 86 37.73 14.70 -5.34
C ARG A 86 37.20 13.32 -5.71
N SER A 87 37.79 12.31 -5.07
CA SER A 87 37.35 10.92 -5.14
C SER A 87 36.46 10.57 -3.94
N LEU A 88 35.42 9.77 -4.20
CA LEU A 88 34.53 9.19 -3.20
C LEU A 88 34.70 7.66 -3.20
N THR A 89 34.62 7.03 -2.03
CA THR A 89 34.77 5.58 -1.83
C THR A 89 33.43 4.95 -1.45
N LEU A 90 33.01 3.94 -2.19
CA LEU A 90 31.77 3.21 -1.93
C LEU A 90 31.94 2.35 -0.69
N THR A 91 31.15 2.59 0.34
CA THR A 91 31.21 1.82 1.60
C THR A 91 30.27 0.62 1.56
N GLU A 92 29.05 0.82 1.05
CA GLU A 92 28.00 -0.19 1.03
C GLU A 92 27.00 0.04 -0.11
N ILE A 93 26.45 -1.06 -0.64
CA ILE A 93 25.36 -1.05 -1.61
C ILE A 93 24.07 -1.35 -0.87
N ASN A 94 23.06 -0.52 -1.10
CA ASN A 94 21.77 -0.62 -0.43
C ASN A 94 20.93 -1.82 -0.90
N ASP A 95 19.94 -2.21 -0.08
CA ASP A 95 19.03 -3.32 -0.39
C ASP A 95 17.91 -2.96 -1.38
N ARG A 96 17.71 -1.67 -1.63
CA ARG A 96 16.63 -1.13 -2.48
C ARG A 96 17.00 0.22 -3.09
N GLU A 97 16.23 0.64 -4.08
CA GLU A 97 16.31 1.99 -4.65
C GLU A 97 15.64 3.05 -3.75
N MET A 98 15.99 4.31 -3.97
CA MET A 98 15.28 5.42 -3.36
C MET A 98 13.93 5.63 -4.07
N ALA A 99 12.83 5.62 -3.32
CA ALA A 99 11.52 5.92 -3.86
C ALA A 99 11.36 7.43 -4.07
N ALA A 100 10.96 7.83 -5.28
CA ALA A 100 10.66 9.22 -5.62
C ALA A 100 9.33 9.32 -6.37
N GLY A 101 8.23 9.46 -5.62
CA GLY A 101 6.87 9.81 -6.09
C GLY A 101 6.25 8.87 -7.12
N PHE A 102 6.79 8.85 -8.34
CA PHE A 102 6.31 8.08 -9.49
C PHE A 102 7.29 6.97 -9.94
N GLY A 103 8.40 6.75 -9.22
CA GLY A 103 9.34 5.69 -9.56
C GLY A 103 10.51 5.57 -8.59
N GLU A 104 11.41 4.67 -8.91
CA GLU A 104 12.69 4.48 -8.24
C GLU A 104 13.75 5.33 -8.93
N VAL A 105 14.58 6.02 -8.15
CA VAL A 105 15.63 6.89 -8.69
C VAL A 105 17.02 6.47 -8.21
N PRO A 106 18.04 6.62 -9.07
CA PRO A 106 19.40 6.25 -8.73
C PRO A 106 19.93 7.26 -7.72
N ALA A 107 20.31 6.78 -6.55
CA ALA A 107 20.65 7.65 -5.44
C ALA A 107 21.93 7.21 -4.75
N ILE A 108 22.60 8.18 -4.15
CA ILE A 108 23.70 7.96 -3.21
C ILE A 108 23.42 8.73 -1.93
N ALA A 109 23.93 8.27 -0.80
CA ALA A 109 23.97 9.05 0.43
C ALA A 109 25.40 9.22 0.91
N MET A 110 25.73 10.41 1.39
CA MET A 110 27.08 10.79 1.84
C MET A 110 26.99 11.87 2.94
N PRO A 111 28.09 12.17 3.65
CA PRO A 111 28.09 13.23 4.65
C PRO A 111 27.65 14.58 4.08
N LEU A 112 26.72 15.25 4.78
CA LEU A 112 26.10 16.50 4.34
C LEU A 112 27.13 17.61 4.05
N ALA A 113 28.13 17.77 4.91
CA ALA A 113 29.12 18.84 4.75
C ALA A 113 29.98 18.63 3.49
N GLU A 114 30.28 17.38 3.17
CA GLU A 114 31.01 17.02 1.95
C GLU A 114 30.18 17.33 0.71
N LEU A 115 28.90 16.95 0.71
CA LEU A 115 28.00 17.27 -0.40
C LEU A 115 27.83 18.78 -0.58
N GLN A 116 27.68 19.53 0.53
CA GLN A 116 27.57 20.98 0.49
C GLN A 116 28.81 21.63 -0.13
N SER A 117 30.01 21.12 0.18
CA SER A 117 31.25 21.63 -0.41
C SER A 117 31.39 21.27 -1.90
N LEU A 118 31.03 20.05 -2.30
CA LEU A 118 31.02 19.63 -3.71
C LEU A 118 30.04 20.43 -4.58
N THR A 119 28.96 20.92 -3.98
CA THR A 119 27.88 21.63 -4.69
C THR A 119 27.93 23.15 -4.48
N GLY A 120 28.89 23.65 -3.68
CA GLY A 120 29.07 25.07 -3.37
C GLY A 120 27.99 25.68 -2.46
N LEU A 121 27.25 24.83 -1.76
CA LEU A 121 26.23 25.19 -0.75
C LEU A 121 26.84 25.51 0.63
N ASP A 122 28.12 25.20 0.82
CA ASP A 122 28.92 25.48 2.01
C ASP A 122 28.99 26.97 2.38
N ARG A 123 29.03 27.88 1.39
CA ARG A 123 29.16 29.33 1.62
C ARG A 123 28.07 29.96 2.48
N ALA A 124 26.87 29.39 2.45
CA ALA A 124 25.72 29.89 3.18
C ALA A 124 25.09 28.81 4.07
N ASP A 125 25.80 27.70 4.29
CA ASP A 125 25.34 26.52 5.01
C ASP A 125 23.89 26.14 4.66
N GLN A 126 23.64 25.99 3.35
CA GLN A 126 22.28 25.76 2.88
C GLN A 126 21.88 24.30 3.06
N ALA A 127 20.68 24.09 3.62
CA ALA A 127 20.04 22.80 3.71
C ALA A 127 18.62 22.87 3.16
N ASP A 128 18.22 21.86 2.38
CA ASP A 128 16.88 21.78 1.80
C ASP A 128 15.85 21.43 2.88
N GLN A 129 16.22 20.52 3.79
CA GLN A 129 15.32 20.00 4.82
C GLN A 129 16.04 19.71 6.13
N ILE A 130 15.38 20.00 7.26
CA ILE A 130 15.80 19.59 8.59
C ILE A 130 14.79 18.57 9.10
N LEU A 131 15.23 17.32 9.28
CA LEU A 131 14.37 16.25 9.76
C LEU A 131 14.45 16.20 11.28
N VAL A 132 13.29 16.32 11.94
CA VAL A 132 13.17 16.24 13.39
C VAL A 132 12.35 15.00 13.74
N SER A 133 12.95 14.09 14.51
CA SER A 133 12.25 12.92 15.05
C SER A 133 11.73 13.23 16.44
N THR A 134 10.41 13.19 16.61
CA THR A 134 9.76 13.41 17.91
C THR A 134 8.44 12.64 17.97
N THR A 135 8.01 12.31 19.18
CA THR A 135 6.68 11.75 19.47
C THR A 135 5.71 12.81 20.00
N ASP A 136 6.18 14.01 20.32
CA ASP A 136 5.37 15.10 20.87
C ASP A 136 4.84 16.00 19.73
N PRO A 137 3.50 16.08 19.53
CA PRO A 137 2.91 16.93 18.50
C PRO A 137 3.07 18.43 18.77
N ALA A 138 3.37 18.85 20.00
CA ALA A 138 3.55 20.28 20.33
C ALA A 138 4.79 20.89 19.64
N VAL A 139 5.77 20.06 19.29
CA VAL A 139 7.03 20.48 18.65
C VAL A 139 6.79 21.15 17.30
N GLU A 140 5.74 20.77 16.56
CA GLU A 140 5.40 21.43 15.28
C GLU A 140 5.11 22.92 15.48
N THR A 141 4.29 23.25 16.48
CA THR A 141 3.93 24.64 16.79
C THR A 141 5.12 25.43 17.34
N GLU A 142 5.96 24.79 18.15
CA GLU A 142 7.18 25.40 18.69
C GLU A 142 8.18 25.75 17.58
N LEU A 143 8.47 24.80 16.68
CA LEU A 143 9.39 25.03 15.55
C LEU A 143 8.87 26.12 14.59
N ALA A 144 7.55 26.13 14.32
CA ALA A 144 6.93 27.17 13.50
C ALA A 144 7.05 28.56 14.15
N GLY A 145 7.07 28.64 15.48
CA GLY A 145 7.29 29.89 16.22
C GLY A 145 8.74 30.37 16.21
N ILE A 146 9.71 29.45 16.26
CA ILE A 146 11.14 29.77 16.27
C ILE A 146 11.63 30.22 14.88
N TYR A 147 11.13 29.58 13.82
CA TYR A 147 11.50 29.87 12.43
C TYR A 147 10.29 30.22 11.57
N PRO A 148 9.80 31.49 11.63
CA PRO A 148 8.58 31.90 10.93
C PRO A 148 8.65 31.85 9.40
N GLN A 149 9.86 31.72 8.83
CA GLN A 149 10.09 31.62 7.39
C GLN A 149 10.25 30.18 6.90
N THR A 150 10.09 29.19 7.79
CA THR A 150 10.22 27.77 7.46
C THR A 150 8.85 27.10 7.48
N ASP A 151 8.56 26.34 6.43
CA ASP A 151 7.40 25.46 6.43
C ASP A 151 7.70 24.20 7.26
N VAL A 152 7.15 24.15 8.48
CA VAL A 152 7.24 22.96 9.33
C VAL A 152 6.17 21.98 8.89
N VAL A 153 6.60 20.88 8.28
CA VAL A 153 5.68 19.84 7.81
C VAL A 153 5.88 18.59 8.66
N SER A 154 4.86 18.22 9.44
CA SER A 154 4.89 16.94 10.15
C SER A 154 4.71 15.77 9.18
N ARG A 155 5.28 14.60 9.51
CA ARG A 155 5.07 13.38 8.72
C ARG A 155 3.59 13.07 8.55
N ALA A 156 2.76 13.39 9.55
CA ALA A 156 1.30 13.30 9.47
C ALA A 156 0.71 14.16 8.34
N GLY A 157 1.30 15.33 8.05
CA GLY A 157 0.97 16.19 6.92
C GLY A 157 1.42 15.65 5.55
N ILE A 158 2.59 15.00 5.45
CA ILE A 158 3.10 14.40 4.20
C ILE A 158 2.38 13.08 3.87
N SER A 159 2.18 12.22 4.87
CA SER A 159 1.25 11.10 4.76
C SER A 159 -0.20 11.55 4.61
N GLY A 160 -0.49 12.85 4.76
CA GLY A 160 -1.77 13.48 4.42
C GLY A 160 -1.91 13.80 2.93
N VAL A 161 -0.85 13.70 2.13
CA VAL A 161 -0.91 13.85 0.66
C VAL A 161 -1.01 12.48 -0.05
N ASP A 162 -0.42 11.42 0.49
CA ASP A 162 -0.71 10.03 0.06
C ASP A 162 -1.90 9.38 0.80
N ALA A 163 -2.33 9.97 1.92
CA ALA A 163 -3.57 9.64 2.60
C ALA A 163 -4.21 10.91 3.16
N THR A 164 -4.58 11.84 2.28
CA THR A 164 -5.96 12.31 2.45
C THR A 164 -6.75 11.02 2.27
N PRO A 165 -7.51 10.52 3.24
CA PRO A 165 -8.55 9.57 2.92
C PRO A 165 -9.55 10.38 2.10
N THR A 166 -9.21 10.64 0.83
CA THR A 166 -10.22 10.74 -0.18
C THR A 166 -10.84 9.38 -0.02
N ASN A 167 -11.96 9.33 0.69
CA ASN A 167 -12.71 8.11 0.93
C ASN A 167 -13.19 7.54 -0.41
N LEU A 168 -12.66 7.92 -1.57
CA LEU A 168 -13.00 7.42 -2.88
C LEU A 168 -12.71 5.92 -2.99
N PRO A 169 -11.51 5.37 -2.68
CA PRO A 169 -11.31 3.93 -2.77
C PRO A 169 -12.24 3.17 -1.79
N LEU A 170 -12.37 3.68 -0.56
CA LEU A 170 -13.27 3.13 0.44
C LEU A 170 -14.74 3.20 0.01
N ALA A 171 -15.19 4.35 -0.49
CA ALA A 171 -16.56 4.60 -0.92
C ALA A 171 -16.88 3.83 -2.19
N MET A 172 -15.93 3.67 -3.12
CA MET A 172 -16.06 2.81 -4.28
C MET A 172 -16.14 1.35 -3.85
N ALA A 173 -15.32 0.90 -2.89
CA ALA A 173 -15.41 -0.45 -2.35
C ALA A 173 -16.75 -0.70 -1.63
N LEU A 174 -17.21 0.25 -0.82
CA LEU A 174 -18.50 0.19 -0.14
C LEU A 174 -19.66 0.24 -1.12
N ALA A 175 -19.63 1.12 -2.12
CA ALA A 175 -20.64 1.21 -3.17
C ALA A 175 -20.68 -0.07 -4.00
N ALA A 176 -19.53 -0.59 -4.41
CA ALA A 176 -19.44 -1.87 -5.11
C ALA A 176 -19.98 -3.01 -4.26
N THR A 177 -19.69 -3.03 -2.96
CA THR A 177 -20.21 -4.04 -2.03
C THR A 177 -21.73 -3.94 -1.89
N LEU A 178 -22.28 -2.74 -1.76
CA LEU A 178 -23.72 -2.51 -1.68
C LEU A 178 -24.43 -2.91 -2.97
N VAL A 179 -23.88 -2.55 -4.13
CA VAL A 179 -24.44 -2.89 -5.44
C VAL A 179 -24.36 -4.41 -5.67
N ALA A 180 -23.18 -5.02 -5.49
CA ALA A 180 -23.00 -6.45 -5.67
C ALA A 180 -23.84 -7.27 -4.68
N GLY A 181 -23.88 -6.84 -3.41
CA GLY A 181 -24.72 -7.45 -2.38
C GLY A 181 -26.21 -7.32 -2.70
N GLY A 182 -26.66 -6.16 -3.15
CA GLY A 182 -28.05 -5.93 -3.58
C GLY A 182 -28.44 -6.81 -4.77
N ILE A 183 -27.57 -6.93 -5.78
CA ILE A 183 -27.76 -7.84 -6.91
C ILE A 183 -27.83 -9.29 -6.41
N GLY A 184 -26.94 -9.69 -5.51
CA GLY A 184 -26.93 -11.02 -4.90
C GLY A 184 -28.24 -11.33 -4.15
N VAL A 185 -28.72 -10.40 -3.33
CA VAL A 185 -30.00 -10.54 -2.60
C VAL A 185 -31.16 -10.69 -3.58
N ALA A 186 -31.24 -9.83 -4.60
CA ALA A 186 -32.31 -9.88 -5.60
C ALA A 186 -32.29 -11.21 -6.37
N PHE A 187 -31.10 -11.69 -6.76
CA PHE A 187 -30.94 -12.93 -7.49
C PHE A 187 -31.36 -14.15 -6.66
N VAL A 188 -30.86 -14.27 -5.42
CA VAL A 188 -31.23 -15.37 -4.50
C VAL A 188 -32.73 -15.34 -4.19
N ALA A 189 -33.29 -14.17 -3.88
CA ALA A 189 -34.72 -14.02 -3.60
C ALA A 189 -35.57 -14.45 -4.80
N THR A 190 -35.20 -14.00 -6.01
CA THR A 190 -35.95 -14.32 -7.24
C THR A 190 -35.87 -15.81 -7.56
N MET A 191 -34.68 -16.41 -7.48
CA MET A 191 -34.47 -17.83 -7.72
C MET A 191 -35.30 -18.69 -6.74
N MET A 192 -35.16 -18.45 -5.43
CA MET A 192 -35.94 -19.16 -4.41
C MET A 192 -37.45 -18.95 -4.60
N GLY A 193 -37.88 -17.74 -4.97
CA GLY A 193 -39.29 -17.46 -5.22
C GLY A 193 -39.86 -18.25 -6.42
N LEU A 194 -39.07 -18.40 -7.49
CA LEU A 194 -39.45 -19.21 -8.65
C LEU A 194 -39.51 -20.70 -8.29
N GLU A 195 -38.51 -21.20 -7.56
CA GLU A 195 -38.45 -22.58 -7.07
C GLU A 195 -39.66 -22.93 -6.19
N LEU A 196 -39.94 -22.10 -5.20
CA LEU A 196 -41.09 -22.29 -4.31
C LEU A 196 -42.42 -22.19 -5.04
N THR A 197 -42.50 -21.33 -6.07
CA THR A 197 -43.71 -21.21 -6.89
C THR A 197 -43.94 -22.46 -7.72
N ALA A 198 -42.88 -23.04 -8.30
CA ALA A 198 -42.96 -24.32 -8.99
C ALA A 198 -43.32 -25.48 -8.03
N GLY A 199 -42.79 -25.44 -6.81
CA GLY A 199 -43.00 -26.43 -5.75
C GLY A 199 -44.27 -26.26 -4.90
N ARG A 200 -45.19 -25.35 -5.24
CA ARG A 200 -46.39 -25.04 -4.43
C ARG A 200 -47.22 -26.26 -4.04
N ARG A 201 -47.36 -27.23 -4.96
CA ARG A 201 -48.12 -28.46 -4.71
C ARG A 201 -47.50 -29.31 -3.60
N GLU A 202 -46.17 -29.35 -3.52
CA GLU A 202 -45.45 -30.06 -2.46
C GLU A 202 -45.64 -29.38 -1.10
N LEU A 203 -45.58 -28.03 -1.07
CA LEU A 203 -45.86 -27.25 0.13
C LEU A 203 -47.31 -27.43 0.62
N ALA A 204 -48.27 -27.55 -0.30
CA ALA A 204 -49.67 -27.84 0.01
C ALA A 204 -49.84 -29.25 0.62
N VAL A 205 -49.17 -30.27 0.08
CA VAL A 205 -49.17 -31.62 0.67
C VAL A 205 -48.60 -31.60 2.09
N LEU A 206 -47.47 -30.92 2.30
CA LEU A 206 -46.84 -30.81 3.61
C LEU A 206 -47.75 -30.11 4.63
N SER A 207 -48.53 -29.14 4.17
CA SER A 207 -49.55 -28.48 4.99
C SER A 207 -50.71 -29.41 5.38
N ALA A 208 -51.15 -30.27 4.47
CA ALA A 208 -52.25 -31.21 4.68
C ALA A 208 -51.87 -32.34 5.64
N VAL A 209 -50.58 -32.70 5.69
CA VAL A 209 -50.01 -33.65 6.66
C VAL A 209 -49.83 -33.02 8.06
N GLY A 210 -50.04 -31.71 8.20
CA GLY A 210 -50.08 -31.02 9.50
C GLY A 210 -48.81 -30.26 9.88
N PHE A 211 -47.87 -30.01 8.96
CA PHE A 211 -46.71 -29.17 9.26
C PHE A 211 -47.12 -27.73 9.58
N SER A 212 -46.65 -27.23 10.73
CA SER A 212 -46.86 -25.84 11.12
C SER A 212 -46.22 -24.85 10.12
N GLY A 213 -46.83 -23.68 9.94
CA GLY A 213 -46.26 -22.63 9.08
C GLY A 213 -44.87 -22.18 9.50
N ARG A 214 -44.56 -22.25 10.82
CA ARG A 214 -43.24 -21.95 11.36
C ARG A 214 -42.18 -22.97 10.94
N ALA A 215 -42.53 -24.25 10.94
CA ALA A 215 -41.60 -25.30 10.49
C ALA A 215 -41.28 -25.15 8.99
N ARG A 216 -42.30 -24.86 8.17
CA ARG A 216 -42.13 -24.58 6.74
C ARG A 216 -41.26 -23.34 6.49
N ALA A 217 -41.51 -22.25 7.22
CA ALA A 217 -40.71 -21.04 7.15
C ALA A 217 -39.23 -21.30 7.51
N LEU A 218 -38.97 -22.10 8.56
CA LEU A 218 -37.61 -22.41 8.99
C LEU A 218 -36.84 -23.22 7.95
N VAL A 219 -37.49 -24.19 7.30
CA VAL A 219 -36.90 -24.96 6.20
C VAL A 219 -36.48 -24.03 5.06
N VAL A 220 -37.40 -23.17 4.60
CA VAL A 220 -37.14 -22.24 3.48
C VAL A 220 -36.01 -21.26 3.81
N VAL A 221 -35.98 -20.72 5.04
CA VAL A 221 -34.89 -19.83 5.48
C VAL A 221 -33.57 -20.60 5.49
N SER A 222 -33.55 -21.81 6.05
CA SER A 222 -32.33 -22.62 6.14
C SER A 222 -31.78 -22.99 4.76
N GLU A 223 -32.67 -23.30 3.81
CA GLU A 223 -32.32 -23.59 2.43
C GLU A 223 -31.76 -22.35 1.73
N THR A 224 -32.47 -21.21 1.85
CA THR A 224 -32.04 -19.92 1.27
C THR A 224 -30.63 -19.53 1.76
N VAL A 225 -30.39 -19.62 3.07
CA VAL A 225 -29.09 -19.30 3.67
C VAL A 225 -28.03 -20.31 3.24
N THR A 226 -28.35 -21.61 3.19
CA THR A 226 -27.40 -22.64 2.76
C THR A 226 -26.95 -22.43 1.31
N VAL A 227 -27.89 -22.14 0.40
CA VAL A 227 -27.60 -21.83 -1.00
C VAL A 227 -26.71 -20.59 -1.11
N ALA A 228 -27.03 -19.53 -0.37
CA ALA A 228 -26.23 -18.30 -0.35
C ALA A 228 -24.80 -18.53 0.18
N VAL A 229 -24.64 -19.32 1.25
CA VAL A 229 -23.33 -19.65 1.83
C VAL A 229 -22.50 -20.51 0.89
N LEU A 230 -23.08 -21.57 0.30
CA LEU A 230 -22.38 -22.42 -0.66
C LEU A 230 -21.95 -21.64 -1.91
N GLY A 231 -22.83 -20.78 -2.42
CA GLY A 231 -22.50 -19.85 -3.49
C GLY A 231 -21.40 -18.87 -3.09
N GLY A 232 -21.41 -18.37 -1.86
CA GLY A 232 -20.37 -17.51 -1.30
C GLY A 232 -19.01 -18.20 -1.22
N ILE A 233 -18.96 -19.44 -0.74
CA ILE A 233 -17.71 -20.24 -0.69
C ILE A 233 -17.13 -20.41 -2.09
N LEU A 234 -17.97 -20.79 -3.07
CA LEU A 234 -17.55 -20.91 -4.47
C LEU A 234 -17.09 -19.55 -5.05
N GLY A 235 -17.82 -18.48 -4.74
CA GLY A 235 -17.50 -17.12 -5.16
C GLY A 235 -16.15 -16.63 -4.63
N VAL A 236 -15.81 -16.94 -3.37
CA VAL A 236 -14.48 -16.65 -2.80
C VAL A 236 -13.39 -17.39 -3.56
N GLY A 237 -13.60 -18.67 -3.86
CA GLY A 237 -12.65 -19.46 -4.66
C GLY A 237 -12.42 -18.87 -6.05
N LEU A 238 -13.50 -18.50 -6.75
CA LEU A 238 -13.42 -17.86 -8.07
C LEU A 238 -12.78 -16.46 -8.00
N GLY A 239 -13.06 -15.69 -6.95
CA GLY A 239 -12.45 -14.37 -6.73
C GLY A 239 -10.95 -14.47 -6.47
N ALA A 240 -10.51 -15.49 -5.72
CA ALA A 240 -9.09 -15.76 -5.51
C ALA A 240 -8.38 -16.10 -6.82
N LEU A 241 -8.99 -16.96 -7.65
CA LEU A 241 -8.47 -17.30 -8.98
C LEU A 241 -8.41 -16.07 -9.90
N ALA A 242 -9.45 -15.23 -9.90
CA ALA A 242 -9.48 -13.99 -10.68
C ALA A 242 -8.37 -13.03 -10.24
N THR A 243 -8.09 -12.94 -8.95
CA THR A 243 -7.02 -12.10 -8.39
C THR A 243 -5.65 -12.51 -8.93
N VAL A 244 -5.36 -13.82 -8.96
CA VAL A 244 -4.12 -14.35 -9.53
C VAL A 244 -4.01 -14.02 -11.02
N GLY A 245 -5.10 -14.20 -11.77
CA GLY A 245 -5.14 -13.87 -13.20
C GLY A 245 -4.89 -12.39 -13.48
N VAL A 246 -5.49 -11.49 -12.70
CA VAL A 246 -5.29 -10.04 -12.83
C VAL A 246 -3.85 -9.67 -12.50
N ASN A 247 -3.29 -10.18 -11.39
CA ASN A 247 -1.90 -9.88 -11.02
C ASN A 247 -0.91 -10.34 -12.11
N ALA A 248 -1.12 -11.53 -12.70
CA ALA A 248 -0.29 -12.00 -13.81
C ALA A 248 -0.41 -11.12 -15.06
N GLY A 249 -1.62 -10.66 -15.38
CA GLY A 249 -1.86 -9.76 -16.51
C GLY A 249 -1.22 -8.37 -16.31
N VAL A 250 -1.29 -7.82 -15.11
CA VAL A 250 -0.72 -6.50 -14.83
C VAL A 250 0.80 -6.54 -14.68
N ALA A 251 1.35 -7.59 -14.07
CA ALA A 251 2.80 -7.77 -13.98
C ALA A 251 3.46 -7.80 -15.36
N SER A 252 2.82 -8.43 -16.36
CA SER A 252 3.35 -8.47 -17.74
C SER A 252 3.20 -7.15 -18.51
N ALA A 253 2.27 -6.27 -18.11
CA ALA A 253 2.01 -5.01 -18.80
C ALA A 253 2.72 -3.79 -18.19
N ILE A 254 2.89 -3.75 -16.86
CA ILE A 254 3.33 -2.55 -16.12
C ILE A 254 4.51 -2.85 -15.17
N GLY A 255 4.95 -4.11 -15.04
CA GLY A 255 6.11 -4.48 -14.21
C GLY A 255 5.87 -4.39 -12.69
N ILE A 256 4.62 -4.11 -12.25
CA ILE A 256 4.26 -4.07 -10.83
C ILE A 256 3.98 -5.50 -10.33
N PRO A 257 4.70 -6.00 -9.32
CA PRO A 257 4.69 -7.42 -8.95
C PRO A 257 3.37 -7.91 -8.31
N SER A 258 2.57 -7.03 -7.69
CA SER A 258 1.26 -7.39 -7.13
C SER A 258 0.40 -6.14 -6.90
N LEU A 259 -0.81 -6.08 -7.48
CA LEU A 259 -1.78 -5.02 -7.18
C LEU A 259 -2.84 -5.46 -6.18
N ALA A 260 -3.23 -6.74 -6.20
CA ALA A 260 -4.29 -7.28 -5.36
C ALA A 260 -3.75 -8.38 -4.45
N THR A 261 -3.85 -8.17 -3.14
CA THR A 261 -3.38 -9.13 -2.12
C THR A 261 -4.55 -9.77 -1.41
N ILE A 262 -4.60 -11.10 -1.38
CA ILE A 262 -5.64 -11.85 -0.67
C ILE A 262 -5.22 -11.96 0.80
N THR A 263 -5.92 -11.24 1.67
CA THR A 263 -5.73 -11.35 3.13
C THR A 263 -6.76 -12.33 3.71
N PRO A 264 -6.40 -13.21 4.66
CA PRO A 264 -7.34 -14.15 5.29
C PRO A 264 -8.58 -13.48 5.90
N VAL A 265 -8.44 -12.25 6.40
CA VAL A 265 -9.55 -11.43 6.92
C VAL A 265 -10.62 -11.17 5.86
N LEU A 266 -10.23 -10.99 4.59
CA LEU A 266 -11.15 -10.73 3.49
C LEU A 266 -12.03 -11.95 3.18
N ILE A 267 -11.49 -13.17 3.34
CA ILE A 267 -12.26 -14.42 3.21
C ILE A 267 -13.34 -14.47 4.29
N GLY A 268 -12.99 -14.13 5.53
CA GLY A 268 -13.96 -14.03 6.63
C GLY A 268 -15.07 -13.03 6.34
N TYR A 269 -14.72 -11.85 5.84
CA TYR A 269 -15.68 -10.82 5.45
C TYR A 269 -16.62 -11.31 4.33
N ALA A 270 -16.09 -11.96 3.30
CA ALA A 270 -16.87 -12.48 2.19
C ALA A 270 -17.89 -13.55 2.64
N LEU A 271 -17.51 -14.43 3.58
CA LEU A 271 -18.43 -15.42 4.15
C LEU A 271 -19.53 -14.77 4.99
N VAL A 272 -19.20 -13.77 5.81
CA VAL A 272 -20.20 -13.00 6.56
C VAL A 272 -21.16 -12.29 5.62
N ALA A 273 -20.65 -11.69 4.54
CA ALA A 273 -21.46 -11.06 3.52
C ALA A 273 -22.39 -12.06 2.83
N ALA A 274 -21.94 -13.28 2.53
CA ALA A 274 -22.77 -14.33 1.94
C ALA A 274 -23.94 -14.74 2.86
N VAL A 275 -23.68 -14.89 4.17
CA VAL A 275 -24.73 -15.13 5.17
C VAL A 275 -25.71 -13.96 5.20
N ALA A 276 -25.21 -12.71 5.23
CA ALA A 276 -26.04 -11.52 5.25
C ALA A 276 -26.96 -11.44 4.01
N VAL A 277 -26.43 -11.78 2.82
CA VAL A 277 -27.21 -11.87 1.58
C VAL A 277 -28.33 -12.89 1.70
N GLY A 278 -28.05 -14.09 2.21
CA GLY A 278 -29.07 -15.13 2.41
C GLY A 278 -30.17 -14.71 3.39
N VAL A 279 -29.80 -14.08 4.51
CA VAL A 279 -30.74 -13.56 5.51
C VAL A 279 -31.59 -12.42 4.94
N CYS A 280 -30.99 -11.50 4.19
CA CYS A 280 -31.70 -10.39 3.55
C CYS A 280 -32.61 -10.86 2.40
N ALA A 281 -32.28 -11.97 1.73
CA ALA A 281 -33.10 -12.55 0.67
C ALA A 281 -34.33 -13.32 1.21
N ALA A 282 -34.22 -13.93 2.40
CA ALA A 282 -35.24 -14.79 2.98
C ALA A 282 -36.67 -14.20 3.19
N PRO A 283 -36.86 -12.89 3.46
CA PRO A 283 -38.21 -12.32 3.64
C PRO A 283 -39.13 -12.48 2.43
N TYR A 284 -38.59 -12.41 1.20
CA TYR A 284 -39.36 -12.56 -0.03
C TYR A 284 -39.95 -13.99 -0.21
N PRO A 285 -39.15 -15.08 -0.17
CA PRO A 285 -39.69 -16.44 -0.24
C PRO A 285 -40.60 -16.78 0.96
N LEU A 286 -40.30 -16.25 2.15
CA LEU A 286 -41.19 -16.38 3.31
C LEU A 286 -42.58 -15.74 3.08
N TYR A 287 -42.60 -14.54 2.51
CA TYR A 287 -43.87 -13.89 2.16
C TYR A 287 -44.67 -14.72 1.16
N LEU A 288 -44.01 -15.28 0.14
CA LEU A 288 -44.65 -16.15 -0.85
C LEU A 288 -45.30 -17.37 -0.20
N THR A 289 -44.57 -18.08 0.67
CA THR A 289 -45.07 -19.29 1.34
C THR A 289 -46.20 -19.02 2.33
N SER A 290 -46.26 -17.82 2.91
CA SER A 290 -47.35 -17.43 3.81
C SER A 290 -48.69 -17.16 3.09
N ARG A 291 -48.64 -16.80 1.80
CA ARG A 291 -49.84 -16.47 0.99
C ARG A 291 -50.41 -17.65 0.20
N THR A 292 -49.76 -18.81 0.28
CA THR A 292 -50.18 -20.02 -0.42
C THR A 292 -51.46 -20.58 0.20
N ASN A 293 -52.59 -20.40 -0.47
CA ASN A 293 -53.92 -20.81 0.04
C ASN A 293 -54.16 -22.28 -0.30
N THR A 294 -54.05 -23.14 0.70
CA THR A 294 -53.98 -24.61 0.56
C THR A 294 -55.20 -25.25 -0.09
N LEU A 295 -56.37 -24.62 -0.01
CA LEU A 295 -57.61 -25.11 -0.62
C LEU A 295 -57.69 -24.85 -2.14
N GLU A 296 -57.07 -23.77 -2.61
CA GLU A 296 -57.16 -23.31 -4.00
C GLU A 296 -56.14 -24.04 -4.90
N GLU A 297 -55.01 -24.48 -4.33
CA GLU A 297 -53.96 -25.20 -5.08
C GLU A 297 -54.14 -26.72 -5.12
N LEU A 298 -54.95 -27.30 -4.22
CA LEU A 298 -55.31 -28.73 -4.29
C LEU A 298 -56.45 -29.01 -5.28
N THR A 299 -57.19 -27.98 -5.68
CA THR A 299 -58.33 -28.07 -6.61
C THR A 299 -58.01 -27.68 -8.04
N ARG A 300 -56.78 -27.19 -8.30
CA ARG A 300 -56.25 -26.83 -9.62
C ARG A 300 -55.32 -27.91 -10.16
#